data_AF-A0A972L8H2-F1
#
_entry.id   AF-A0A972L8H2-F1
#
_cell.length_a   1.000
_cell.length_b   1.000
_cell.length_c   1.000
_cell.angle_alpha   90.00
_cell.angle_beta   90.00
_cell.angle_gamma   90.00
#
_symmetry.space_group_name_H-M   'P 1'
#
loop_
_entity.id
_entity.type
_entity.pdbx_description
1 polymer ?
#
loop_
_entity_poly.entity_id
_entity_poly.type
_entity_poly.pdbx_seq_one_letter_code
_entity_poly.pdbx_strand_id
1 'polypeptide(L)'
;MSLRRALNKWVNRKYFLWRVAVREYPLEYYLDKMKTGKVFSFSRYGDGEWNAIWGRDGKNSDGHTYFPELGERLRRSLLLPYNYFYSLGAQCMTHDGPAIAGYLKRNCINLIWHDCDVFHRACMQGKLYPLIQQLRTMDVLFVGPNHLRKVNRILFPYCHFIEVPSKNCFLKVNEVEEEILRYAEKQGKMVIAFSASMASNVMIYDLFPTIGHDHWLIDFGSLWDIFVGVKSRGYHTRLDWGSIIDNNLGVS
;
A
#
# COMPACT_ATOMS: atom_id res chain seq x y z
N MET A 1 -0.67 2.31 28.61
CA MET A 1 -0.31 3.51 27.81
C MET A 1 -0.65 4.74 28.65
N SER A 2 0.25 5.69 28.86
CA SER A 2 -0.03 6.85 29.73
C SER A 2 -1.05 7.81 29.11
N LEU A 3 -1.88 8.44 29.95
CA LEU A 3 -2.90 9.42 29.53
C LEU A 3 -2.30 10.53 28.65
N ARG A 4 -1.11 11.00 29.00
CA ARG A 4 -0.33 11.99 28.24
C ARG A 4 -0.02 11.54 26.82
N ARG A 5 0.36 10.27 26.62
CA ARG A 5 0.68 9.72 25.29
C ARG A 5 -0.57 9.59 24.43
N ALA A 6 -1.71 9.19 25.02
CA ALA A 6 -2.98 9.13 24.31
C ALA A 6 -3.46 10.53 23.87
N LEU A 7 -3.36 11.52 24.77
CA LEU A 7 -3.69 12.91 24.47
C LEU A 7 -2.82 13.46 23.33
N ASN A 8 -1.51 13.26 23.36
CA ASN A 8 -0.61 13.72 22.29
C ASN A 8 -0.98 13.13 20.92
N LYS A 9 -1.28 11.83 20.85
CA LYS A 9 -1.72 11.19 19.60
C LYS A 9 -3.02 11.81 19.05
N TRP A 10 -3.97 12.07 19.95
CA TRP A 10 -5.23 12.71 19.58
C TRP A 10 -5.02 14.14 19.07
N VAL A 11 -4.21 14.95 19.78
CA VAL A 11 -3.87 16.33 19.39
C VAL A 11 -3.19 16.35 18.02
N ASN A 12 -2.20 15.49 17.80
CA ASN A 12 -1.48 15.42 16.52
C ASN A 12 -2.41 15.05 15.36
N ARG A 13 -3.26 14.05 15.53
CA ARG A 13 -4.23 13.65 14.51
C ARG A 13 -5.23 14.77 14.22
N LYS A 14 -5.76 15.44 15.26
CA LYS A 14 -6.69 16.57 15.09
C LYS A 14 -6.02 17.74 14.37
N TYR A 15 -4.78 18.08 14.74
CA TYR A 15 -3.98 19.11 14.07
C TYR A 15 -3.80 18.81 12.58
N PHE A 16 -3.50 17.55 12.25
CA PHE A 16 -3.34 17.08 10.88
C PHE A 16 -4.64 17.19 10.09
N LEU A 17 -5.74 16.61 10.59
CA LEU A 17 -7.03 16.58 9.90
C LEU A 17 -7.67 17.96 9.71
N TRP A 18 -7.29 18.96 10.52
CA TRP A 18 -7.73 20.34 10.31
C TRP A 18 -7.05 21.01 9.10
N ARG A 19 -5.92 20.48 8.64
CA ARG A 19 -5.10 21.08 7.55
C ARG A 19 -5.03 20.24 6.30
N VAL A 20 -5.24 18.93 6.42
CA VAL A 20 -5.07 17.99 5.31
C VAL A 20 -6.36 17.21 5.14
N ALA A 21 -6.91 17.28 3.93
CA ALA A 21 -8.12 16.55 3.58
C ALA A 21 -7.81 15.05 3.48
N VAL A 22 -8.46 14.25 4.32
CA VAL A 22 -8.44 12.80 4.27
C VAL A 22 -9.86 12.29 4.03
N ARG A 23 -10.02 11.40 3.05
CA ARG A 23 -11.27 10.72 2.72
C ARG A 23 -11.18 9.27 3.17
N GLU A 24 -12.08 8.92 4.07
CA GLU A 24 -12.29 7.55 4.51
C GLU A 24 -13.40 6.95 3.64
N TYR A 25 -13.03 6.04 2.74
CA TYR A 25 -13.98 5.26 1.95
C TYR A 25 -14.00 3.82 2.47
N PRO A 26 -15.17 3.18 2.48
CA PRO A 26 -15.27 1.78 2.88
C PRO A 26 -14.66 0.87 1.79
N LEU A 27 -14.42 -0.40 2.10
CA LEU A 27 -13.81 -1.36 1.15
C LEU A 27 -14.62 -1.44 -0.14
N GLU A 28 -15.95 -1.40 -0.01
CA GLU A 28 -16.94 -1.49 -1.09
C GLU A 28 -16.74 -0.41 -2.16
N TYR A 29 -16.26 0.78 -1.79
CA TYR A 29 -15.97 1.85 -2.75
C TYR A 29 -14.89 1.46 -3.76
N TYR A 30 -13.85 0.74 -3.32
CA TYR A 30 -12.77 0.28 -4.18
C TYR A 30 -13.21 -0.96 -4.97
N LEU A 31 -13.99 -1.85 -4.34
CA LEU A 31 -14.55 -3.03 -5.00
C LEU A 31 -15.50 -2.67 -6.13
N ASP A 32 -16.35 -1.65 -5.95
CA ASP A 32 -17.25 -1.17 -6.98
C ASP A 32 -16.48 -0.76 -8.24
N LYS A 33 -15.37 -0.02 -8.07
CA LYS A 33 -14.50 0.34 -9.21
C LYS A 33 -13.93 -0.88 -9.93
N MET A 34 -13.48 -1.89 -9.18
CA MET A 34 -12.96 -3.13 -9.77
C MET A 34 -14.06 -3.86 -10.54
N LYS A 35 -15.25 -3.99 -9.96
CA LYS A 35 -16.43 -4.65 -10.57
C LYS A 35 -16.91 -3.95 -11.82
N THR A 36 -16.91 -2.62 -11.84
CA THR A 36 -17.35 -1.83 -12.99
C THR A 36 -16.23 -1.59 -14.02
N GLY A 37 -15.06 -2.21 -13.88
CA GLY A 37 -13.94 -2.04 -14.81
C GLY A 37 -13.31 -0.63 -14.80
N LYS A 38 -13.56 0.16 -13.76
CA LYS A 38 -12.99 1.50 -13.56
C LYS A 38 -11.62 1.36 -12.91
N VAL A 39 -10.59 1.50 -13.71
CA VAL A 39 -9.20 1.42 -13.25
C VAL A 39 -8.88 2.52 -12.25
N PHE A 40 -7.97 2.21 -11.32
CA PHE A 40 -7.37 3.18 -10.42
C PHE A 40 -6.01 2.68 -9.94
N SER A 41 -5.16 3.62 -9.55
CA SER A 41 -3.92 3.33 -8.83
C SER A 41 -4.03 3.76 -7.38
N PHE A 42 -3.34 3.07 -6.49
CA PHE A 42 -3.43 3.27 -5.04
C PHE A 42 -2.07 3.08 -4.38
N SER A 43 -1.43 4.19 -4.00
CA SER A 43 -0.16 4.21 -3.25
C SER A 43 -0.40 4.46 -1.77
N ARG A 44 0.44 3.91 -0.90
CA ARG A 44 0.29 4.04 0.56
C ARG A 44 1.54 4.62 1.20
N TYR A 45 1.38 5.76 1.84
CA TYR A 45 2.47 6.45 2.53
C TYR A 45 2.36 6.14 4.03
N GLY A 46 3.25 5.27 4.48
CA GLY A 46 3.49 4.94 5.88
C GLY A 46 4.67 5.72 6.45
N ASP A 47 5.07 5.33 7.67
CA ASP A 47 6.19 5.93 8.38
C ASP A 47 7.52 5.72 7.63
N GLY A 48 7.71 4.55 7.02
CA GLY A 48 8.87 4.24 6.19
C GLY A 48 9.02 5.23 5.02
N GLU A 49 7.94 5.45 4.27
CA GLU A 49 7.95 6.37 3.13
C GLU A 49 8.26 7.80 3.57
N TRP A 50 7.65 8.27 4.67
CA TRP A 50 7.93 9.62 5.20
C TRP A 50 9.35 9.77 5.71
N ASN A 51 9.92 8.76 6.36
CA ASN A 51 11.31 8.76 6.78
C ASN A 51 12.27 8.88 5.58
N ALA A 52 12.00 8.14 4.50
CA ALA A 52 12.76 8.25 3.26
C ALA A 52 12.60 9.63 2.59
N ILE A 53 11.37 10.15 2.52
CA ILE A 53 11.07 11.50 2.00
C ILE A 53 11.87 12.57 2.74
N TRP A 54 12.00 12.47 4.07
CA TRP A 54 12.82 13.42 4.85
C TRP A 54 14.32 13.17 4.76
N GLY A 55 14.77 12.16 4.02
CA GLY A 55 16.19 11.83 3.88
C GLY A 55 16.81 11.35 5.19
N ARG A 56 16.03 10.69 6.06
CA ARG A 56 16.57 10.09 7.29
C ARG A 56 17.45 8.90 6.95
N ASP A 57 18.55 8.76 7.67
CA ASP A 57 19.36 7.55 7.62
C ASP A 57 18.66 6.37 8.30
N GLY A 58 19.04 5.15 7.91
CA GLY A 58 18.60 3.92 8.55
C GLY A 58 17.66 3.09 7.69
N LYS A 59 16.73 2.40 8.34
CA LYS A 59 15.85 1.40 7.72
C LYS A 59 14.47 1.36 8.36
N ASN A 60 13.48 0.90 7.61
CA ASN A 60 12.13 0.64 8.15
C ASN A 60 12.09 -0.62 9.04
N SER A 61 10.92 -0.93 9.60
CA SER A 61 10.74 -2.10 10.49
C SER A 61 11.07 -3.45 9.83
N ASP A 62 10.98 -3.53 8.50
CA ASP A 62 11.27 -4.73 7.71
C ASP A 62 12.75 -4.79 7.27
N GLY A 63 13.52 -3.75 7.57
CA GLY A 63 14.94 -3.65 7.26
C GLY A 63 15.25 -3.14 5.85
N HIS A 64 14.33 -2.41 5.21
CA HIS A 64 14.61 -1.70 3.96
C HIS A 64 15.29 -0.36 4.24
N THR A 65 16.45 -0.15 3.64
CA THR A 65 17.23 1.08 3.76
C THR A 65 16.50 2.25 3.13
N TYR A 66 16.56 3.41 3.78
CA TYR A 66 16.10 4.68 3.24
C TYR A 66 17.13 5.24 2.25
N PHE A 67 17.22 4.63 1.05
CA PHE A 67 18.15 5.10 0.02
C PHE A 67 17.84 6.57 -0.35
N PRO A 68 18.86 7.43 -0.56
CA PRO A 68 18.62 8.81 -0.95
C PRO A 68 17.77 8.96 -2.22
N GLU A 69 18.03 8.10 -3.21
CA GLU A 69 17.26 8.07 -4.47
C GLU A 69 15.80 7.63 -4.26
N LEU A 70 15.55 6.66 -3.36
CA LEU A 70 14.20 6.27 -2.96
C LEU A 70 13.45 7.48 -2.38
N GLY A 71 14.10 8.21 -1.47
CA GLY A 71 13.54 9.43 -0.90
C GLY A 71 13.20 10.48 -1.96
N GLU A 72 14.07 10.67 -2.95
CA GLU A 72 13.83 11.60 -4.06
C GLU A 72 12.67 11.17 -4.95
N ARG A 73 12.60 9.90 -5.36
CA ARG A 73 11.47 9.39 -6.18
C ARG A 73 10.13 9.49 -5.43
N LEU A 74 10.12 9.25 -4.11
CA LEU A 74 8.94 9.45 -3.27
C LEU A 74 8.58 10.93 -3.05
N ARG A 75 9.54 11.85 -3.04
CA ARG A 75 9.24 13.30 -3.03
C ARG A 75 8.62 13.71 -4.37
N ARG A 76 9.21 13.26 -5.47
CA ARG A 76 8.74 13.55 -6.82
C ARG A 76 7.28 13.18 -7.00
N SER A 77 6.86 12.01 -6.52
CA SER A 77 5.47 11.57 -6.62
C SER A 77 4.46 12.46 -5.88
N LEU A 78 4.89 13.20 -4.87
CA LEU A 78 4.05 14.15 -4.13
C LEU A 78 4.12 15.58 -4.69
N LEU A 79 5.28 15.97 -5.21
CA LEU A 79 5.49 17.30 -5.80
C LEU A 79 4.88 17.43 -7.20
N LEU A 80 4.83 16.32 -7.95
CA LEU A 80 4.30 16.25 -9.31
C LEU A 80 3.24 15.13 -9.38
N PRO A 81 2.12 15.25 -8.64
CA PRO A 81 1.21 14.14 -8.50
C PRO A 81 0.43 13.83 -9.78
N TYR A 82 0.21 12.54 -10.05
CA TYR A 82 -0.74 12.10 -11.07
C TYR A 82 -2.14 11.94 -10.48
N ASN A 83 -3.13 11.72 -11.35
CA ASN A 83 -4.52 11.54 -10.92
C ASN A 83 -4.81 10.11 -10.47
N TYR A 84 -4.32 9.73 -9.29
CA TYR A 84 -4.67 8.48 -8.62
C TYR A 84 -4.76 8.65 -7.10
N PHE A 85 -5.09 7.56 -6.38
CA PHE A 85 -5.26 7.62 -4.94
C PHE A 85 -3.93 7.60 -4.18
N TYR A 86 -3.59 8.73 -3.57
CA TYR A 86 -2.55 8.83 -2.56
C TYR A 86 -3.17 8.58 -1.20
N SER A 87 -2.66 7.61 -0.45
CA SER A 87 -3.22 7.27 0.86
C SER A 87 -2.20 7.40 1.99
N LEU A 88 -2.69 7.69 3.19
CA LEU A 88 -1.87 7.94 4.38
C LEU A 88 -2.33 7.08 5.55
N GLY A 89 -1.37 6.49 6.27
CA GLY A 89 -1.67 5.65 7.44
C GLY A 89 -2.10 6.44 8.67
N ALA A 90 -3.02 5.84 9.44
CA ALA A 90 -3.48 6.45 10.69
C ALA A 90 -2.34 6.66 11.69
N GLN A 91 -1.34 5.78 11.67
CA GLN A 91 -0.15 5.93 12.50
C GLN A 91 0.62 7.21 12.14
N CYS A 92 0.87 7.49 10.86
CA CYS A 92 1.53 8.70 10.40
C CYS A 92 0.80 9.96 10.87
N MET A 93 -0.53 9.98 10.76
CA MET A 93 -1.35 11.11 11.22
C MET A 93 -1.22 11.35 12.73
N THR A 94 -1.06 10.30 13.53
CA THR A 94 -0.94 10.41 15.00
C THR A 94 0.48 10.70 15.49
N HIS A 95 1.48 10.11 14.83
CA HIS A 95 2.88 10.17 15.26
C HIS A 95 3.61 11.37 14.66
N ASP A 96 3.41 11.62 13.37
CA ASP A 96 4.15 12.63 12.61
C ASP A 96 3.24 13.68 11.95
N GLY A 97 1.95 13.70 12.30
CA GLY A 97 0.93 14.58 11.72
C GLY A 97 1.39 16.04 11.56
N PRO A 98 1.91 16.72 12.60
CA PRO A 98 2.40 18.08 12.46
C PRO A 98 3.54 18.24 11.45
N ALA A 99 4.48 17.30 11.43
CA ALA A 99 5.62 17.33 10.51
C ALA A 99 5.18 17.13 9.05
N ILE A 100 4.29 16.16 8.82
CA ILE A 100 3.71 15.87 7.51
C ILE A 100 2.89 17.07 7.01
N ALA A 101 1.96 17.59 7.81
CA ALA A 101 1.15 18.75 7.43
C ALA A 101 2.03 19.99 7.14
N GLY A 102 3.10 20.18 7.92
CA GLY A 102 4.09 21.24 7.66
C GLY A 102 4.83 21.05 6.34
N TYR A 103 5.25 19.82 6.03
CA TYR A 103 5.89 19.49 4.76
C TYR A 103 4.96 19.74 3.56
N LEU A 104 3.72 19.24 3.63
CA LEU A 104 2.72 19.43 2.57
C LEU A 104 2.45 20.93 2.32
N LYS A 105 2.26 21.70 3.40
CA LYS A 105 2.05 23.15 3.31
C LYS A 105 3.23 23.88 2.69
N ARG A 106 4.47 23.60 3.12
CA ARG A 106 5.67 24.29 2.61
C ARG A 106 5.93 24.04 1.13
N ASN A 107 5.53 22.87 0.64
CA ASN A 107 5.71 22.47 -0.76
C ASN A 107 4.44 22.67 -1.60
N CYS A 108 3.41 23.36 -1.08
CA CYS A 108 2.16 23.61 -1.78
C CYS A 108 1.46 22.33 -2.30
N ILE A 109 1.62 21.21 -1.60
CA ILE A 109 1.04 19.93 -2.00
C ILE A 109 -0.43 19.89 -1.54
N ASN A 110 -1.35 20.03 -2.49
CA ASN A 110 -2.79 19.99 -2.25
C ASN A 110 -3.39 18.69 -2.80
N LEU A 111 -3.25 17.62 -2.03
CA LEU A 111 -3.80 16.29 -2.34
C LEU A 111 -4.99 15.98 -1.45
N ILE A 112 -5.98 15.28 -2.03
CA ILE A 112 -7.01 14.60 -1.25
C ILE A 112 -6.45 13.22 -0.88
N TRP A 113 -6.10 13.05 0.38
CA TRP A 113 -5.54 11.80 0.88
C TRP A 113 -6.65 10.78 1.09
N HIS A 114 -6.35 9.52 0.81
CA HIS A 114 -7.19 8.38 1.15
C HIS A 114 -6.68 7.70 2.42
N ASP A 115 -7.53 6.92 3.05
CA ASP A 115 -7.14 6.08 4.18
C ASP A 115 -6.39 4.82 3.69
N CYS A 116 -5.11 4.67 4.08
CA CYS A 116 -4.31 3.52 3.64
C CYS A 116 -4.64 2.22 4.39
N ASP A 117 -5.33 2.32 5.53
CA ASP A 117 -5.61 1.19 6.42
C ASP A 117 -6.92 0.48 6.07
N VAL A 118 -7.64 0.89 5.01
CA VAL A 118 -8.93 0.30 4.60
C VAL A 118 -8.85 -1.23 4.43
N PHE A 119 -7.84 -1.73 3.71
CA PHE A 119 -7.66 -3.16 3.49
C PHE A 119 -7.21 -3.89 4.76
N HIS A 120 -6.32 -3.28 5.56
CA HIS A 120 -5.87 -3.86 6.81
C HIS A 120 -6.98 -3.96 7.85
N ARG A 121 -7.84 -2.93 7.96
CA ARG A 121 -9.00 -2.97 8.85
C ARG A 121 -10.01 -4.01 8.41
N ALA A 122 -10.31 -4.12 7.11
CA ALA A 122 -11.18 -5.17 6.61
C ALA A 122 -10.63 -6.56 6.95
N CYS A 123 -9.32 -6.79 6.75
CA CYS A 123 -8.63 -8.02 7.13
C CYS A 123 -8.75 -8.32 8.63
N MET A 124 -8.41 -7.37 9.50
CA MET A 124 -8.49 -7.53 10.96
C MET A 124 -9.92 -7.76 11.47
N GLN A 125 -10.94 -7.38 10.70
CA GLN A 125 -12.35 -7.58 11.03
C GLN A 125 -12.94 -8.86 10.43
N GLY A 126 -12.17 -9.66 9.70
CA GLY A 126 -12.70 -10.84 8.97
C GLY A 126 -13.58 -10.46 7.78
N LYS A 127 -13.43 -9.25 7.22
CA LYS A 127 -14.27 -8.68 6.16
C LYS A 127 -13.54 -8.48 4.83
N LEU A 128 -12.39 -9.10 4.64
CA LEU A 128 -11.59 -9.00 3.41
C LEU A 128 -12.10 -9.91 2.29
N TYR A 129 -12.92 -10.92 2.61
CA TYR A 129 -13.38 -11.90 1.64
C TYR A 129 -13.94 -11.30 0.33
N PRO A 130 -14.76 -10.23 0.33
CA PRO A 130 -15.24 -9.64 -0.92
C PRO A 130 -14.13 -9.15 -1.86
N LEU A 131 -13.00 -8.69 -1.31
CA LEU A 131 -11.82 -8.33 -2.11
C LEU A 131 -11.14 -9.57 -2.68
N ILE A 132 -10.95 -10.61 -1.86
CA ILE A 132 -10.35 -11.87 -2.32
C ILE A 132 -11.21 -12.50 -3.42
N GLN A 133 -12.53 -12.53 -3.23
CA GLN A 133 -13.48 -13.00 -4.22
C GLN A 133 -13.40 -12.20 -5.52
N GLN A 134 -13.30 -10.87 -5.44
CA GLN A 134 -13.14 -10.03 -6.64
C GLN A 134 -11.82 -10.30 -7.36
N LEU A 135 -10.70 -10.46 -6.62
CA LEU A 135 -9.40 -10.78 -7.22
C LEU A 135 -9.39 -12.16 -7.89
N ARG A 136 -10.20 -13.12 -7.41
CA ARG A 136 -10.36 -14.44 -8.06
C ARG A 136 -10.97 -14.37 -9.45
N THR A 137 -11.66 -13.28 -9.80
CA THR A 137 -12.30 -13.11 -11.12
C THR A 137 -11.50 -12.20 -12.06
N MET A 138 -10.28 -11.83 -11.69
CA MET A 138 -9.46 -10.87 -12.44
C MET A 138 -8.13 -11.49 -12.81
N ASP A 139 -7.54 -11.03 -13.91
CA ASP A 139 -6.14 -11.28 -14.18
C ASP A 139 -5.29 -10.47 -13.21
N VAL A 140 -4.42 -11.16 -12.47
CA VAL A 140 -3.54 -10.55 -11.48
C VAL A 140 -2.09 -10.81 -11.84
N LEU A 141 -1.30 -9.75 -11.99
CA LEU A 141 0.16 -9.81 -11.93
C LEU A 141 0.57 -9.45 -10.50
N PHE A 142 1.27 -10.36 -9.82
CA PHE A 142 1.66 -10.16 -8.44
C PHE A 142 3.15 -9.79 -8.32
N VAL A 143 3.46 -8.72 -7.62
CA VAL A 143 4.84 -8.26 -7.37
C VAL A 143 5.13 -8.37 -5.88
N GLY A 144 6.01 -9.28 -5.47
CA GLY A 144 6.26 -9.49 -4.04
C GLY A 144 7.40 -10.45 -3.72
N PRO A 145 7.78 -10.57 -2.44
CA PRO A 145 8.81 -11.51 -2.00
C PRO A 145 8.39 -12.98 -2.16
N ASN A 146 9.38 -13.86 -2.29
CA ASN A 146 9.17 -15.30 -2.56
C ASN A 146 8.14 -15.98 -1.63
N HIS A 147 8.06 -15.60 -0.35
CA HIS A 147 7.09 -16.21 0.57
C HIS A 147 5.63 -15.97 0.17
N LEU A 148 5.35 -14.91 -0.61
CA LEU A 148 4.03 -14.60 -1.15
C LEU A 148 3.67 -15.40 -2.40
N ARG A 149 4.56 -16.23 -2.96
CA ARG A 149 4.17 -17.17 -4.03
C ARG A 149 3.01 -18.10 -3.61
N LYS A 150 2.87 -18.35 -2.31
CA LYS A 150 1.79 -19.15 -1.73
C LYS A 150 0.40 -18.49 -1.90
N VAL A 151 0.33 -17.19 -2.15
CA VAL A 151 -0.93 -16.46 -2.40
C VAL A 151 -1.75 -17.10 -3.51
N ASN A 152 -1.10 -17.57 -4.59
CA ASN A 152 -1.74 -18.22 -5.74
C ASN A 152 -2.66 -19.38 -5.35
N ARG A 153 -2.23 -20.14 -4.34
CA ARG A 153 -2.87 -21.37 -3.91
C ARG A 153 -3.89 -21.15 -2.80
N ILE A 154 -3.71 -20.09 -2.00
CA ILE A 154 -4.48 -19.85 -0.78
C ILE A 154 -5.59 -18.83 -1.00
N LEU A 155 -5.32 -17.74 -1.72
CA LEU A 155 -6.22 -16.58 -1.79
C LEU A 155 -6.88 -16.46 -3.15
N PHE A 156 -6.10 -16.21 -4.20
CA PHE A 156 -6.59 -15.99 -5.56
C PHE A 156 -5.50 -16.36 -6.56
N PRO A 157 -5.87 -16.82 -7.77
CA PRO A 157 -4.90 -17.09 -8.83
C PRO A 157 -4.25 -15.79 -9.32
N TYR A 158 -2.98 -15.86 -9.70
CA TYR A 158 -2.31 -14.83 -10.49
C TYR A 158 -1.80 -15.43 -11.81
N CYS A 159 -1.77 -14.63 -12.87
CA CYS A 159 -1.27 -15.04 -14.18
C CYS A 159 0.25 -14.91 -14.30
N HIS A 160 0.86 -14.03 -13.49
CA HIS A 160 2.32 -13.86 -13.42
C HIS A 160 2.78 -13.42 -12.03
N PHE A 161 4.02 -13.77 -11.68
CA PHE A 161 4.63 -13.39 -10.40
C PHE A 161 6.04 -12.85 -10.63
N ILE A 162 6.24 -11.59 -10.29
CA ILE A 162 7.55 -10.93 -10.32
C ILE A 162 8.09 -10.92 -8.90
N GLU A 163 9.16 -11.68 -8.69
CA GLU A 163 9.77 -11.79 -7.37
C GLU A 163 10.64 -10.57 -7.08
N VAL A 164 10.45 -9.98 -5.89
CA VAL A 164 11.35 -8.94 -5.38
C VAL A 164 12.10 -9.42 -4.15
N PRO A 165 13.33 -8.92 -3.88
CA PRO A 165 14.03 -9.19 -2.64
C PRO A 165 13.19 -8.82 -1.41
N SER A 166 13.21 -9.66 -0.37
CA SER A 166 12.50 -9.38 0.89
C SER A 166 13.06 -8.20 1.68
N LYS A 167 14.24 -7.70 1.29
CA LYS A 167 14.88 -6.48 1.80
C LYS A 167 15.50 -5.72 0.65
N ASN A 168 15.46 -4.38 0.73
CA ASN A 168 16.08 -3.50 -0.27
C ASN A 168 15.62 -3.78 -1.71
N CYS A 169 14.36 -4.21 -1.89
CA CYS A 169 13.73 -4.39 -3.21
C CYS A 169 13.80 -3.14 -4.10
N PHE A 170 13.99 -1.95 -3.52
CA PHE A 170 14.21 -0.70 -4.27
C PHE A 170 15.35 -0.83 -5.30
N LEU A 171 16.41 -1.58 -4.98
CA LEU A 171 17.55 -1.79 -5.88
C LEU A 171 17.20 -2.55 -7.17
N LYS A 172 15.99 -3.13 -7.24
CA LYS A 172 15.49 -3.89 -8.39
C LYS A 172 14.32 -3.22 -9.10
N VAL A 173 13.97 -1.99 -8.72
CA VAL A 173 12.78 -1.30 -9.23
C VAL A 173 12.75 -1.21 -10.75
N ASN A 174 13.85 -0.79 -11.37
CA ASN A 174 13.88 -0.61 -12.83
C ASN A 174 13.71 -1.95 -13.57
N GLU A 175 14.38 -3.02 -13.11
CA GLU A 175 14.24 -4.37 -13.68
C GLU A 175 12.79 -4.88 -13.55
N VAL A 176 12.16 -4.64 -12.39
CA VAL A 176 10.78 -5.03 -12.12
C VAL A 176 9.79 -4.23 -12.97
N GLU A 177 9.97 -2.92 -13.10
CA GLU A 177 9.14 -2.04 -13.94
C GLU A 177 9.18 -2.48 -15.41
N GLU A 178 10.37 -2.77 -15.95
CA GLU A 178 10.52 -3.30 -17.31
C GLU A 178 9.78 -4.62 -17.50
N GLU A 179 9.86 -5.54 -16.53
CA GLU A 179 9.15 -6.81 -16.61
C GLU A 179 7.63 -6.63 -16.53
N ILE A 180 7.14 -5.73 -15.67
CA ILE A 180 5.71 -5.37 -15.61
C ILE A 180 5.25 -4.86 -16.97
N LEU A 181 5.98 -3.90 -17.57
CA LEU A 181 5.61 -3.33 -18.87
C LEU A 181 5.59 -4.39 -19.98
N ARG A 182 6.63 -5.23 -20.06
CA ARG A 182 6.70 -6.32 -21.05
C ARG A 182 5.55 -7.32 -20.93
N TYR A 183 5.11 -7.61 -19.70
CA TYR A 183 3.99 -8.51 -19.48
C TYR A 183 2.65 -7.82 -19.79
N ALA A 184 2.44 -6.62 -19.26
CA ALA A 184 1.21 -5.83 -19.38
C ALA A 184 0.85 -5.50 -20.83
N GLU A 185 1.84 -5.20 -21.68
CA GLU A 185 1.63 -4.85 -23.11
C GLU A 185 0.85 -5.93 -23.89
N LYS A 186 0.91 -7.19 -23.45
CA LYS A 186 0.31 -8.34 -24.14
C LYS A 186 -1.05 -8.75 -23.58
N GLN A 187 -1.58 -8.00 -22.63
CA GLN A 187 -2.68 -8.44 -21.79
C GLN A 187 -3.84 -7.45 -21.79
N GLY A 188 -5.03 -7.94 -21.46
CA GLY A 188 -6.16 -7.09 -21.16
C GLY A 188 -5.98 -6.33 -19.84
N LYS A 189 -7.05 -5.66 -19.38
CA LYS A 189 -7.04 -4.99 -18.08
C LYS A 189 -6.73 -5.97 -16.96
N MET A 190 -5.74 -5.66 -16.13
CA MET A 190 -5.33 -6.50 -15.01
C MET A 190 -5.05 -5.72 -13.74
N VAL A 191 -5.03 -6.44 -12.62
CA VAL A 191 -4.54 -5.92 -11.35
C VAL A 191 -3.06 -6.20 -11.22
N ILE A 192 -2.27 -5.15 -11.12
CA ILE A 192 -0.86 -5.23 -10.73
C ILE A 192 -0.82 -5.01 -9.21
N ALA A 193 -0.69 -6.12 -8.49
CA ALA A 193 -0.77 -6.19 -7.03
C ALA A 193 0.64 -6.09 -6.43
N PHE A 194 0.95 -4.96 -5.80
CA PHE A 194 2.27 -4.71 -5.23
C PHE A 194 2.34 -5.07 -3.75
N SER A 195 3.39 -5.80 -3.38
CA SER A 195 3.80 -6.10 -2.01
C SER A 195 5.31 -5.93 -1.85
N ALA A 196 5.81 -4.71 -2.12
CA ALA A 196 7.23 -4.42 -2.29
C ALA A 196 7.71 -3.23 -1.43
N SER A 197 7.19 -3.08 -0.21
CA SER A 197 7.60 -2.02 0.73
C SER A 197 7.50 -0.62 0.08
N MET A 198 8.36 0.31 0.47
CA MET A 198 8.41 1.68 -0.08
C MET A 198 8.60 1.73 -1.61
N ALA A 199 9.15 0.67 -2.21
CA ALA A 199 9.34 0.60 -3.66
C ALA A 199 8.01 0.50 -4.42
N SER A 200 6.94 0.02 -3.78
CA SER A 200 5.60 -0.02 -4.39
C SER A 200 5.12 1.35 -4.83
N ASN A 201 5.32 2.39 -4.01
CA ASN A 201 4.89 3.75 -4.36
C ASN A 201 5.70 4.34 -5.51
N VAL A 202 6.99 4.02 -5.57
CA VAL A 202 7.87 4.41 -6.67
C VAL A 202 7.39 3.78 -7.97
N MET A 203 7.22 2.46 -7.99
CA MET A 203 6.78 1.73 -9.17
C MET A 203 5.40 2.18 -9.65
N ILE A 204 4.45 2.37 -8.73
CA ILE A 204 3.11 2.86 -9.09
C ILE A 204 3.21 4.24 -9.75
N TYR A 205 3.99 5.16 -9.19
CA TYR A 205 4.13 6.50 -9.74
C TYR A 205 4.81 6.49 -11.12
N ASP A 206 5.87 5.70 -11.30
CA ASP A 206 6.66 5.67 -12.54
C ASP A 206 5.95 4.91 -13.67
N LEU A 207 5.16 3.88 -13.34
CA LEU A 207 4.34 3.13 -14.30
C LEU A 207 3.03 3.83 -14.67
N PHE A 208 2.53 4.73 -13.82
CA PHE A 208 1.22 5.35 -14.01
C PHE A 208 1.03 6.01 -15.39
N PRO A 209 1.97 6.83 -15.91
CA PRO A 209 1.79 7.50 -17.20
C PRO A 209 1.66 6.53 -18.38
N THR A 210 2.26 5.34 -18.26
CA THR A 210 2.33 4.36 -19.35
C THR A 210 1.14 3.41 -19.31
N ILE A 211 0.75 2.91 -18.12
CA ILE A 211 -0.23 1.84 -17.99
C ILE A 211 -1.31 2.08 -16.93
N GLY A 212 -1.24 3.18 -16.17
CA GLY A 212 -2.16 3.46 -15.06
C GLY A 212 -3.60 3.77 -15.49
N HIS A 213 -3.82 4.02 -16.79
CA HIS A 213 -5.14 4.22 -17.37
C HIS A 213 -5.80 2.93 -17.88
N ASP A 214 -5.04 1.83 -17.96
CA ASP A 214 -5.50 0.55 -18.49
C ASP A 214 -5.48 -0.56 -17.44
N HIS A 215 -4.72 -0.39 -16.37
CA HIS A 215 -4.53 -1.39 -15.32
C HIS A 215 -4.76 -0.82 -13.92
N TRP A 216 -5.14 -1.68 -12.98
CA TRP A 216 -5.18 -1.31 -11.56
C TRP A 216 -3.79 -1.47 -10.95
N LEU A 217 -3.18 -0.39 -10.45
CA LEU A 217 -1.87 -0.43 -9.79
C LEU A 217 -2.07 -0.27 -8.28
N ILE A 218 -2.09 -1.37 -7.52
CA ILE A 218 -2.54 -1.34 -6.12
C ILE A 218 -1.42 -1.82 -5.19
N ASP A 219 -1.01 -0.95 -4.26
CA ASP A 219 -0.16 -1.36 -3.14
C ASP A 219 -0.99 -2.03 -2.04
N PHE A 220 -0.79 -3.33 -1.89
CA PHE A 220 -1.31 -4.14 -0.78
C PHE A 220 -0.28 -4.35 0.34
N GLY A 221 1.03 -4.19 0.05
CA GLY A 221 2.15 -4.43 0.97
C GLY A 221 1.97 -5.69 1.81
N SER A 222 2.00 -5.55 3.12
CA SER A 222 1.98 -6.70 4.04
C SER A 222 0.60 -7.31 4.29
N LEU A 223 -0.44 -6.95 3.52
CA LEU A 223 -1.81 -7.43 3.72
C LEU A 223 -1.89 -8.96 3.69
N TRP A 224 -1.11 -9.58 2.80
CA TRP A 224 -1.19 -11.01 2.50
C TRP A 224 -0.31 -11.89 3.39
N ASP A 225 0.63 -11.29 4.13
CA ASP A 225 1.65 -12.03 4.88
C ASP A 225 1.03 -13.00 5.90
N ILE A 226 -0.04 -12.59 6.58
CA ILE A 226 -0.66 -13.40 7.62
C ILE A 226 -1.27 -14.70 7.08
N PHE A 227 -1.82 -14.67 5.86
CA PHE A 227 -2.42 -15.83 5.21
C PHE A 227 -1.38 -16.88 4.78
N VAL A 228 -0.12 -16.46 4.61
CA VAL A 228 0.98 -17.36 4.24
C VAL A 228 1.88 -17.70 5.44
N GLY A 229 1.43 -17.36 6.66
CA GLY A 229 2.11 -17.69 7.92
C GLY A 229 3.21 -16.72 8.35
N VAL A 230 3.28 -15.52 7.76
CA VAL A 230 4.31 -14.51 8.06
C VAL A 230 3.74 -13.38 8.93
N LYS A 231 4.35 -13.15 10.09
CA LYS A 231 3.95 -12.10 11.03
C LYS A 231 4.84 -10.85 10.90
N SER A 232 4.74 -10.14 9.78
CA SER A 232 5.54 -8.94 9.47
C SER A 232 5.08 -7.64 10.15
N ARG A 233 3.92 -7.63 10.83
CA ARG A 233 3.33 -6.42 11.42
C ARG A 233 2.95 -6.64 12.87
N GLY A 234 3.02 -5.57 13.67
CA GLY A 234 2.69 -5.63 15.10
C GLY A 234 1.25 -6.00 15.42
N TYR A 235 0.30 -5.92 14.48
CA TYR A 235 -1.06 -6.45 14.68
C TYR A 235 -1.16 -7.95 14.38
N HIS A 236 -0.27 -8.53 13.56
CA HIS A 236 -0.20 -9.98 13.33
C HIS A 236 0.13 -10.78 14.60
N THR A 237 0.77 -10.15 15.58
CA THR A 237 1.12 -10.79 16.87
C THR A 237 0.09 -10.58 17.96
N ARG A 238 -0.88 -9.67 17.78
CA ARG A 238 -1.84 -9.26 18.84
C ARG A 238 -3.23 -9.88 18.72
N LEU A 239 -3.58 -10.40 17.56
CA LEU A 239 -4.88 -10.99 17.28
C LEU A 239 -4.79 -12.52 17.28
N ASP A 240 -5.89 -13.17 17.64
CA ASP A 240 -6.12 -14.57 17.31
C ASP A 240 -6.63 -14.65 15.87
N TRP A 241 -5.85 -15.26 15.00
CA TRP A 241 -6.07 -15.21 13.56
C TRP A 241 -6.91 -16.37 13.02
N GLY A 242 -7.20 -17.42 13.80
CA GLY A 242 -7.89 -18.60 13.28
C GLY A 242 -9.21 -18.25 12.60
N SER A 243 -10.18 -17.78 13.38
CA SER A 243 -11.49 -17.38 12.86
C SER A 243 -11.43 -16.16 11.94
N ILE A 244 -10.46 -15.25 12.12
CA ILE A 244 -10.30 -14.08 11.24
C ILE A 244 -9.87 -14.50 9.84
N ILE A 245 -8.92 -15.44 9.73
CA ILE A 245 -8.48 -15.99 8.45
C ILE A 245 -9.64 -16.75 7.80
N ASP A 246 -10.33 -17.61 8.52
CA ASP A 246 -11.45 -18.40 7.98
C ASP A 246 -12.54 -17.48 7.39
N ASN A 247 -12.96 -16.45 8.15
CA ASN A 247 -13.91 -15.44 7.67
C ASN A 247 -13.41 -14.70 6.42
N ASN A 248 -12.12 -14.32 6.39
CA ASN A 248 -11.53 -13.66 5.22
C ASN A 248 -11.43 -14.60 4.01
N LEU A 249 -11.38 -15.92 4.20
CA LEU A 249 -11.36 -16.92 3.13
C LEU A 249 -12.77 -17.33 2.68
N GLY A 250 -13.82 -16.88 3.38
CA GLY A 250 -15.20 -17.28 3.13
C GLY A 250 -15.50 -18.69 3.65
N VAL A 251 -14.73 -19.17 4.64
CA VAL A 251 -14.99 -20.41 5.36
C VAL A 251 -15.80 -20.04 6.60
N SER A 252 -17.12 -20.14 6.48
CA SER A 252 -18.08 -19.87 7.57
C SER A 252 -19.17 -20.92 7.58
#